data_AF-A0A6A4KDV8-F1
#
_entry.id   AF-A0A6A4KDV8-F1
#
_cell.length_a   1.000
_cell.length_b   1.000
_cell.length_c   1.000
_cell.angle_alpha   90.00
_cell.angle_beta   90.00
_cell.angle_gamma   90.00
#
_symmetry.space_group_name_H-M   'P 1'
#
loop_
_entity.id
_entity.type
_entity.pdbx_description
1 polymer ?
#
loop_
_entity_poly.entity_id
_entity_poly.type
_entity_poly.pdbx_seq_one_letter_code
_entity_poly.pdbx_strand_id
1 'polypeptide(L)'
;MKVAPGFPDPKTCLIHQKLQMINCCIERRLKREAEQRTKDSALRKEEDEFSEAAGFSDESDDEFFDCNEEDGGGGDELARKPSISDVPQGRQEQHETLLLIKTGQPLWIPITQGATPKTEDQLEEDAQALIQLGSDAEASQLRAKLMSASLLSDMEAFKAANPGAVIEDFIRWYSPRDWIESEEEDEWGQKKGELSARMQLPGNTWLEVWATARGIPAKRQKRLFDDTSEGEKALRLIESRSPGSAATMLLAVLTQAGLKRLEEESASIPLPTLQTSISLITKKLEAVSRQAPTDTRRFQ
;
A
#
# COMPACT_ATOMS: atom_id res chain seq x y z
N MET A 1 -6.84 19.02 -21.24
CA MET A 1 -6.29 17.65 -21.09
C MET A 1 -6.83 17.11 -19.77
N LYS A 2 -7.62 16.03 -19.78
CA LYS A 2 -8.11 15.43 -18.53
C LYS A 2 -6.96 14.63 -17.90
N VAL A 3 -6.79 14.70 -16.59
CA VAL A 3 -5.83 13.86 -15.85
C VAL A 3 -6.44 12.46 -15.76
N ALA A 4 -5.69 11.43 -16.17
CA ALA A 4 -6.18 10.06 -16.13
C ALA A 4 -6.37 9.60 -14.68
N PRO A 5 -7.41 8.81 -14.37
CA PRO A 5 -7.60 8.25 -13.03
C PRO A 5 -6.55 7.17 -12.74
N GLY A 6 -6.39 6.84 -11.46
CA GLY A 6 -5.48 5.79 -11.00
C GLY A 6 -4.11 6.30 -10.57
N PHE A 7 -3.17 5.37 -10.40
CA PHE A 7 -1.84 5.66 -9.88
C PHE A 7 -1.04 6.57 -10.83
N PRO A 8 -0.06 7.34 -10.30
CA PRO A 8 0.82 8.12 -11.14
C PRO A 8 1.50 7.25 -12.21
N ASP A 9 1.41 7.68 -13.46
CA ASP A 9 1.96 6.95 -14.60
C ASP A 9 3.36 7.46 -14.94
N PRO A 10 4.43 6.64 -14.76
CA PRO A 10 5.81 7.04 -15.09
C PRO A 10 6.03 7.29 -16.58
N LYS A 11 5.05 6.95 -17.44
CA LYS A 11 5.10 7.31 -18.86
C LYS A 11 4.73 8.77 -19.10
N THR A 12 4.14 9.47 -18.14
CA THR A 12 3.72 10.87 -18.26
C THR A 12 4.74 11.82 -17.63
N CYS A 13 4.71 13.11 -17.97
CA CYS A 13 5.59 14.10 -17.36
C CYS A 13 5.29 14.30 -15.86
N LEU A 14 6.29 14.74 -15.09
CA LEU A 14 6.21 14.88 -13.64
C LEU A 14 5.00 15.69 -13.14
N ILE A 15 4.65 16.82 -13.78
CA ILE A 15 3.47 17.60 -13.37
C ILE A 15 2.17 16.77 -13.49
N HIS A 16 2.06 15.94 -14.52
CA HIS A 16 0.89 15.08 -14.70
C HIS A 16 0.82 14.03 -13.60
N GLN A 17 1.95 13.39 -13.29
CA GLN A 17 2.07 12.44 -12.19
C GLN A 17 1.70 13.06 -10.84
N LYS A 18 2.09 14.32 -10.57
CA LYS A 18 1.72 15.03 -9.34
C LYS A 18 0.24 15.34 -9.27
N LEU A 19 -0.39 15.72 -10.39
CA LEU A 19 -1.84 15.87 -10.45
C LEU A 19 -2.57 14.54 -10.24
N GLN A 20 -2.05 13.44 -10.79
CA GLN A 20 -2.56 12.08 -10.52
C GLN A 20 -2.43 11.71 -9.04
N MET A 21 -1.31 12.05 -8.41
CA MET A 21 -1.11 11.86 -6.96
C MET A 21 -2.16 12.62 -6.15
N ILE A 22 -2.41 13.90 -6.48
CA ILE A 22 -3.44 14.71 -5.81
C ILE A 22 -4.82 14.07 -5.97
N ASN A 23 -5.18 13.58 -7.16
CA ASN A 23 -6.43 12.85 -7.37
C ASN A 23 -6.50 11.58 -6.50
N CYS A 24 -5.43 10.79 -6.43
CA CYS A 24 -5.36 9.60 -5.56
C CYS A 24 -5.59 9.96 -4.09
N CYS A 25 -4.98 11.05 -3.61
CA CYS A 25 -5.16 11.55 -2.25
C CYS A 25 -6.62 11.93 -1.98
N ILE A 26 -7.25 12.67 -2.88
CA ILE A 26 -8.66 13.09 -2.77
C ILE A 26 -9.57 11.85 -2.72
N GLU A 27 -9.40 10.91 -3.64
CA GLU A 27 -10.22 9.68 -3.70
C GLU A 27 -10.11 8.86 -2.41
N ARG A 28 -8.89 8.67 -1.88
CA ARG A 28 -8.66 7.94 -0.62
C ARG A 28 -9.28 8.66 0.57
N ARG A 29 -9.18 10.00 0.62
CA ARG A 29 -9.82 10.81 1.66
C ARG A 29 -11.34 10.70 1.61
N LEU A 30 -11.94 10.83 0.43
CA LEU A 30 -13.39 10.70 0.25
C LEU A 30 -13.89 9.32 0.67
N LYS A 31 -13.18 8.25 0.30
CA LYS A 31 -13.51 6.88 0.72
C LYS A 31 -13.46 6.73 2.24
N ARG A 32 -12.39 7.21 2.87
CA ARG A 32 -12.23 7.17 4.34
C ARG A 32 -13.32 7.96 5.07
N GLU A 33 -13.64 9.16 4.59
CA GLU A 33 -14.71 9.97 5.16
C GLU A 33 -16.09 9.33 4.96
N ALA A 34 -16.33 8.66 3.83
CA ALA A 34 -17.55 7.91 3.59
C ALA A 34 -17.67 6.71 4.56
N GLU A 35 -16.60 5.93 4.73
CA GLU A 35 -16.55 4.83 5.69
C GLU A 35 -16.78 5.30 7.13
N GLN A 36 -16.24 6.47 7.49
CA GLN A 36 -16.45 7.05 8.82
C GLN A 36 -17.91 7.48 9.00
N ARG A 37 -18.50 8.19 8.03
CA ARG A 37 -19.91 8.57 8.07
C ARG A 37 -20.85 7.37 8.20
N THR A 38 -20.55 6.28 7.50
CA THR A 38 -21.34 5.04 7.62
C THR A 38 -21.25 4.45 9.02
N LYS A 39 -20.05 4.42 9.64
CA LYS A 39 -19.89 3.94 11.02
C LYS A 39 -20.60 4.83 12.03
N ASP A 40 -20.44 6.15 11.92
CA ASP A 40 -21.10 7.10 12.81
C ASP A 40 -22.64 6.97 12.70
N SER A 41 -23.15 6.70 11.49
CA SER A 41 -24.59 6.44 11.29
C SER A 41 -25.07 5.09 11.83
N ALA A 42 -24.20 4.07 11.86
CA ALA A 42 -24.52 2.76 12.42
C ALA A 42 -24.54 2.81 13.95
N LEU A 43 -23.55 3.47 14.57
CA LEU A 43 -23.49 3.68 16.02
C LEU A 43 -24.72 4.43 16.54
N ARG A 44 -25.15 5.49 15.83
CA ARG A 44 -26.39 6.22 16.21
C ARG A 44 -27.63 5.34 16.15
N LYS A 45 -27.72 4.41 15.19
CA LYS A 45 -28.85 3.48 15.11
C LYS A 45 -28.84 2.44 16.23
N GLU A 46 -27.65 1.97 16.62
CA GLU A 46 -27.49 1.07 17.77
C GLU A 46 -27.87 1.78 19.09
N GLU A 47 -27.50 3.06 19.25
CA GLU A 47 -27.92 3.89 20.38
C GLU A 47 -29.45 4.11 20.40
N ASP A 48 -30.06 4.41 19.24
CA ASP A 48 -31.51 4.61 19.14
C ASP A 48 -32.30 3.30 19.41
N GLU A 49 -31.86 2.15 18.87
CA GLU A 49 -32.48 0.83 19.11
C GLU A 49 -32.30 0.34 20.57
N PHE A 50 -31.15 0.63 21.19
CA PHE A 50 -30.94 0.35 22.62
C PHE A 50 -31.83 1.24 23.50
N SER A 51 -32.08 2.50 23.09
CA SER A 51 -32.99 3.41 23.80
C SER A 51 -34.47 3.03 23.64
N GLU A 52 -34.90 2.49 22.49
CA GLU A 52 -36.26 1.98 22.28
C GLU A 52 -36.53 0.65 23.01
N ALA A 53 -35.49 -0.18 23.24
CA ALA A 53 -35.60 -1.39 24.04
C ALA A 53 -35.56 -1.11 25.56
N ALA A 54 -34.92 -0.03 26.00
CA ALA A 54 -34.82 0.40 27.39
C ALA A 54 -35.93 1.39 27.78
N GLY A 55 -37.18 0.98 27.59
CA GLY A 55 -38.34 1.68 28.15
C GLY A 55 -38.51 1.46 29.65
N PHE A 56 -37.51 1.73 30.51
CA PHE A 56 -37.70 2.09 31.93
C PHE A 56 -36.40 2.49 32.66
N SER A 57 -36.51 3.60 33.40
CA SER A 57 -35.68 4.12 34.52
C SER A 57 -34.18 4.42 34.33
N ASP A 58 -33.95 5.73 34.29
CA ASP A 58 -32.90 6.54 34.93
C ASP A 58 -32.10 5.92 36.10
N GLU A 59 -30.85 6.37 36.20
CA GLU A 59 -29.81 6.17 37.24
C GLU A 59 -29.13 4.79 37.40
N SER A 60 -27.90 4.64 36.87
CA SER A 60 -26.84 3.87 37.55
C SER A 60 -25.45 4.14 36.93
N ASP A 61 -24.54 4.55 37.81
CA ASP A 61 -23.10 4.87 37.68
C ASP A 61 -22.28 4.10 36.63
N ASP A 62 -21.37 4.86 35.99
CA ASP A 62 -20.23 4.39 35.24
C ASP A 62 -19.22 3.65 36.15
N GLU A 63 -19.30 2.32 36.24
CA GLU A 63 -18.21 1.51 36.83
C GLU A 63 -17.04 1.40 35.85
N PHE A 64 -16.15 2.39 35.97
CA PHE A 64 -14.75 2.34 35.52
C PHE A 64 -14.05 1.14 36.17
N PHE A 65 -13.84 0.06 35.41
CA PHE A 65 -13.13 -1.12 35.88
C PHE A 65 -11.60 -0.87 35.89
N ASP A 66 -11.11 -0.30 36.98
CA ASP A 66 -9.68 -0.23 37.32
C ASP A 66 -9.27 -1.53 38.02
N CYS A 67 -8.73 -2.50 37.29
CA CYS A 67 -8.15 -3.70 37.91
C CYS A 67 -6.66 -3.48 38.16
N ASN A 68 -6.36 -2.99 39.37
CA ASN A 68 -5.06 -3.10 40.03
C ASN A 68 -4.58 -4.56 40.03
N GLU A 69 -3.33 -4.78 39.60
CA GLU A 69 -2.58 -6.00 39.84
C GLU A 69 -1.95 -5.95 41.25
N GLU A 70 -2.43 -6.79 42.17
CA GLU A 70 -1.62 -7.25 43.32
C GLU A 70 -1.82 -8.75 43.57
N ASP A 71 -0.75 -9.48 43.24
CA ASP A 71 -0.08 -10.60 43.91
C ASP A 71 -0.82 -11.89 44.36
N GLY A 72 -0.08 -13.01 44.26
CA GLY A 72 -0.35 -14.22 45.05
C GLY A 72 -0.53 -15.50 44.23
N GLY A 73 0.54 -16.28 44.09
CA GLY A 73 0.59 -17.52 43.32
C GLY A 73 -0.16 -18.73 43.89
N GLY A 74 -0.28 -19.76 43.04
CA GLY A 74 -0.77 -21.09 43.39
C GLY A 74 -1.22 -21.83 42.14
N GLY A 75 -0.47 -22.86 41.73
CA GLY A 75 -0.70 -23.59 40.49
C GLY A 75 -2.02 -24.33 40.46
N ASP A 76 -2.76 -24.15 39.37
CA ASP A 76 -3.63 -25.16 38.78
C ASP A 76 -3.73 -24.89 37.27
N GLU A 77 -3.83 -25.96 36.49
CA GLU A 77 -3.70 -26.03 35.04
C GLU A 77 -4.96 -25.48 34.34
N LEU A 78 -5.27 -24.21 34.58
CA LEU A 78 -6.41 -23.51 34.02
C LEU A 78 -6.07 -23.03 32.60
N ALA A 79 -6.84 -23.54 31.64
CA ALA A 79 -6.84 -23.13 30.23
C ALA A 79 -6.61 -21.62 30.10
N ARG A 80 -5.49 -21.24 29.47
CA ARG A 80 -5.18 -19.84 29.13
C ARG A 80 -6.41 -19.25 28.45
N LYS A 81 -7.05 -18.27 29.09
CA LYS A 81 -8.05 -17.43 28.41
C LYS A 81 -7.38 -16.90 27.14
N PRO A 82 -7.99 -17.06 25.95
CA PRO A 82 -7.38 -16.58 24.72
C PRO A 82 -7.06 -15.11 24.91
N SER A 83 -5.80 -14.77 24.65
CA SER A 83 -5.41 -13.37 24.63
C SER A 83 -6.26 -12.65 23.58
N ILE A 84 -6.51 -11.35 23.74
CA ILE A 84 -7.19 -10.55 22.71
C ILE A 84 -6.52 -10.70 21.32
N SER A 85 -5.25 -11.11 21.26
CA SER A 85 -4.52 -11.42 20.01
C SER A 85 -4.90 -12.75 19.34
N ASP A 86 -5.68 -13.62 19.98
CA ASP A 86 -6.11 -14.91 19.41
C ASP A 86 -7.47 -14.82 18.69
N VAL A 87 -8.17 -13.68 18.80
CA VAL A 87 -9.44 -13.46 18.09
C VAL A 87 -9.15 -13.07 16.64
N PRO A 88 -9.61 -13.85 15.65
CA PRO A 88 -9.36 -13.53 14.25
C PRO A 88 -9.99 -12.20 13.82
N GLN A 89 -9.22 -11.34 13.15
CA GLN A 89 -9.64 -10.01 12.71
C GLN A 89 -9.17 -9.73 11.28
N GLY A 90 -9.92 -8.90 10.56
CA GLY A 90 -9.51 -8.44 9.22
C GLY A 90 -9.58 -9.51 8.13
N ARG A 91 -10.48 -10.49 8.26
CA ARG A 91 -10.75 -11.50 7.22
C ARG A 91 -11.54 -10.89 6.06
N GLN A 92 -11.11 -11.10 4.83
CA GLN A 92 -11.82 -10.70 3.62
C GLN A 92 -12.75 -11.83 3.16
N GLU A 93 -12.15 -12.96 2.79
CA GLU A 93 -12.87 -14.17 2.37
C GLU A 93 -12.06 -15.41 2.72
N GLN A 94 -12.73 -16.57 2.73
CA GLN A 94 -12.06 -17.84 2.95
C GLN A 94 -11.35 -18.26 1.66
N HIS A 95 -10.12 -18.75 1.77
CA HIS A 95 -9.41 -19.31 0.63
C HIS A 95 -10.11 -20.59 0.15
N GLU A 96 -10.18 -20.78 -1.17
CA GLU A 96 -10.97 -21.87 -1.79
C GLU A 96 -10.53 -23.27 -1.33
N THR A 97 -9.21 -23.51 -1.25
CA THR A 97 -8.65 -24.84 -1.00
C THR A 97 -7.68 -24.95 0.18
N LEU A 98 -6.99 -23.88 0.57
CA LEU A 98 -5.89 -23.95 1.54
C LEU A 98 -6.40 -24.04 2.99
N LEU A 99 -5.76 -24.92 3.77
CA LEU A 99 -5.95 -25.04 5.21
C LEU A 99 -4.63 -24.69 5.91
N LEU A 100 -4.71 -24.22 7.15
CA LEU A 100 -3.55 -23.91 7.97
C LEU A 100 -2.82 -25.19 8.36
N ILE A 101 -1.51 -25.24 8.12
CA ILE A 101 -0.69 -26.45 8.26
C ILE A 101 -0.79 -27.05 9.67
N LYS A 102 -0.77 -26.21 10.71
CA LYS A 102 -0.76 -26.68 12.10
C LYS A 102 -2.12 -27.07 12.67
N THR A 103 -3.21 -26.46 12.18
CA THR A 103 -4.52 -26.55 12.83
C THR A 103 -5.59 -27.18 11.96
N GLY A 104 -5.36 -27.33 10.65
CA GLY A 104 -6.35 -27.83 9.69
C GLY A 104 -7.53 -26.87 9.45
N GLN A 105 -7.52 -25.69 10.07
CA GLN A 105 -8.57 -24.70 9.87
C GLN A 105 -8.46 -24.04 8.50
N PRO A 106 -9.57 -23.56 7.90
CA PRO A 106 -9.51 -22.83 6.65
C PRO A 106 -8.61 -21.61 6.71
N LEU A 107 -7.77 -21.42 5.69
CA LEU A 107 -6.99 -20.20 5.52
C LEU A 107 -7.92 -19.07 5.10
N TRP A 108 -7.80 -17.92 5.77
CA TRP A 108 -8.55 -16.71 5.45
C TRP A 108 -7.65 -15.70 4.75
N ILE A 109 -8.13 -15.17 3.63
CA ILE A 109 -7.46 -14.08 2.92
C ILE A 109 -7.61 -12.81 3.77
N PRO A 110 -6.51 -12.18 4.21
CA PRO A 110 -6.58 -10.96 5.01
C PRO A 110 -6.90 -9.74 4.16
N ILE A 111 -7.57 -8.75 4.77
CA ILE A 111 -7.65 -7.40 4.23
C ILE A 111 -6.29 -6.72 4.43
N THR A 112 -5.65 -6.30 3.34
CA THR A 112 -4.36 -5.57 3.35
C THR A 112 -4.54 -4.07 3.07
N GLN A 113 -3.49 -3.27 3.29
CA GLN A 113 -3.54 -1.82 3.02
C GLN A 113 -3.49 -1.47 1.52
N GLY A 114 -3.13 -2.42 0.66
CA GLY A 114 -3.01 -2.24 -0.78
C GLY A 114 -1.76 -1.46 -1.21
N ALA A 115 -1.57 -1.35 -2.53
CA ALA A 115 -0.38 -0.74 -3.10
C ALA A 115 -0.31 0.78 -2.83
N THR A 116 0.92 1.28 -2.64
CA THR A 116 1.21 2.70 -2.44
C THR A 116 1.49 3.36 -3.80
N PRO A 117 0.71 4.38 -4.21
CA PRO A 117 1.04 5.15 -5.41
C PRO A 117 2.35 5.90 -5.16
N LYS A 118 3.20 5.96 -6.18
CA LYS A 118 4.44 6.73 -6.15
C LYS A 118 4.63 7.48 -7.45
N THR A 119 5.18 8.68 -7.35
CA THR A 119 5.63 9.47 -8.50
C THR A 119 7.08 9.13 -8.85
N GLU A 120 7.50 9.45 -10.08
CA GLU A 120 8.84 9.17 -10.60
C GLU A 120 9.94 9.76 -9.72
N ASP A 121 9.80 10.99 -9.25
CA ASP A 121 10.76 11.62 -8.33
C ASP A 121 10.83 10.90 -6.98
N GLN A 122 9.72 10.38 -6.46
CA GLN A 122 9.71 9.57 -5.24
C GLN A 122 10.41 8.22 -5.45
N LEU A 123 10.23 7.59 -6.61
CA LEU A 123 10.93 6.35 -6.96
C LEU A 123 12.44 6.59 -7.09
N GLU A 124 12.85 7.72 -7.67
CA GLU A 124 14.25 8.14 -7.73
C GLU A 124 14.82 8.43 -6.33
N GLU A 125 14.08 9.13 -5.47
CA GLU A 125 14.47 9.41 -4.08
C GLU A 125 14.65 8.11 -3.28
N ASP A 126 13.70 7.17 -3.39
CA ASP A 126 13.80 5.86 -2.73
C ASP A 126 15.04 5.10 -3.22
N ALA A 127 15.30 5.09 -4.53
CA ALA A 127 16.48 4.45 -5.10
C ALA A 127 17.78 5.10 -4.60
N GLN A 128 17.83 6.43 -4.53
CA GLN A 128 18.99 7.16 -4.01
C GLN A 128 19.21 6.90 -2.52
N ALA A 129 18.16 6.88 -1.70
CA ALA A 129 18.25 6.56 -0.28
C ALA A 129 18.84 5.16 -0.06
N LEU A 130 18.44 4.19 -0.89
CA LEU A 130 18.99 2.83 -0.86
C LEU A 130 20.46 2.77 -1.25
N ILE A 131 20.90 3.59 -2.21
CA ILE A 131 22.30 3.69 -2.60
C ILE A 131 23.13 4.32 -1.48
N GLN A 132 22.62 5.38 -0.84
CA GLN A 132 23.33 6.12 0.20
C GLN A 132 23.53 5.32 1.50
N LEU A 133 22.63 4.38 1.79
CA LEU A 133 22.74 3.52 2.98
C LEU A 133 24.02 2.67 3.00
N GLY A 134 24.68 2.42 1.85
CA GLY A 134 25.91 1.62 1.78
C GLY A 134 25.67 0.11 1.84
N SER A 135 26.76 -0.67 1.95
CA SER A 135 26.75 -2.14 1.84
C SER A 135 27.06 -2.89 3.14
N ASP A 136 27.23 -2.17 4.26
CA ASP A 136 27.60 -2.77 5.54
C ASP A 136 26.45 -3.62 6.12
N ALA A 137 26.73 -4.43 7.15
CA ALA A 137 25.72 -5.32 7.75
C ALA A 137 24.53 -4.53 8.34
N GLU A 138 24.81 -3.44 9.06
CA GLU A 138 23.79 -2.54 9.62
C GLU A 138 23.00 -1.83 8.50
N ALA A 139 23.71 -1.36 7.47
CA ALA A 139 23.10 -0.76 6.29
C ALA A 139 22.16 -1.74 5.55
N SER A 140 22.54 -3.01 5.47
CA SER A 140 21.74 -4.05 4.84
C SER A 140 20.47 -4.34 5.63
N GLN A 141 20.53 -4.33 6.97
CA GLN A 141 19.34 -4.43 7.82
C GLN A 141 18.42 -3.22 7.68
N LEU A 142 18.97 -2.00 7.58
CA LEU A 142 18.19 -0.78 7.34
C LEU A 142 17.50 -0.79 5.97
N ARG A 143 18.20 -1.21 4.91
CA ARG A 143 17.62 -1.38 3.56
C ARG A 143 16.50 -2.43 3.56
N ALA A 144 16.72 -3.56 4.23
CA ALA A 144 15.73 -4.61 4.40
C ALA A 144 14.46 -4.07 5.07
N LYS A 145 14.59 -3.33 6.18
CA LYS A 145 13.46 -2.69 6.88
C LYS A 145 12.73 -1.68 6.02
N LEU A 146 13.46 -0.86 5.26
CA LEU A 146 12.87 0.16 4.38
C LEU A 146 12.06 -0.49 3.23
N MET A 147 12.62 -1.53 2.62
CA MET A 147 11.96 -2.29 1.55
C MET A 147 10.84 -3.20 2.04
N SER A 148 10.88 -3.64 3.31
CA SER A 148 9.92 -4.59 3.86
C SER A 148 8.69 -3.95 4.47
N ALA A 149 8.48 -2.64 4.38
CA ALA A 149 7.34 -1.99 5.03
C ALA A 149 5.98 -2.55 4.55
N SER A 150 5.82 -2.77 3.24
CA SER A 150 4.61 -3.41 2.70
C SER A 150 4.51 -4.88 3.10
N LEU A 151 5.63 -5.61 3.03
CA LEU A 151 5.69 -7.02 3.43
C LEU A 151 5.31 -7.21 4.90
N LEU A 152 5.82 -6.35 5.78
CA LEU A 152 5.49 -6.33 7.20
C LEU A 152 4.00 -6.10 7.40
N SER A 153 3.42 -5.07 6.76
CA SER A 153 1.99 -4.78 6.80
C SER A 153 1.14 -5.97 6.36
N ASP A 154 1.52 -6.66 5.29
CA ASP A 154 0.79 -7.82 4.78
C ASP A 154 0.92 -9.04 5.72
N MET A 155 2.11 -9.29 6.28
CA MET A 155 2.32 -10.35 7.27
C MET A 155 1.56 -10.09 8.57
N GLU A 156 1.52 -8.85 9.04
CA GLU A 156 0.76 -8.47 10.23
C GLU A 156 -0.75 -8.68 10.03
N ALA A 157 -1.27 -8.30 8.86
CA ALA A 157 -2.66 -8.49 8.49
C ALA A 157 -3.00 -9.99 8.37
N PHE A 158 -2.10 -10.78 7.76
CA PHE A 158 -2.27 -12.21 7.63
C PHE A 158 -2.32 -12.93 8.99
N LYS A 159 -1.41 -12.59 9.91
CA LYS A 159 -1.43 -13.13 11.28
C LYS A 159 -2.69 -12.74 12.04
N ALA A 160 -3.21 -11.54 11.84
CA ALA A 160 -4.47 -11.13 12.46
C ALA A 160 -5.67 -11.94 11.93
N ALA A 161 -5.70 -12.24 10.63
CA ALA A 161 -6.78 -13.02 10.01
C ALA A 161 -6.69 -14.51 10.34
N ASN A 162 -5.46 -15.03 10.52
CA ASN A 162 -5.15 -16.44 10.74
C ASN A 162 -4.32 -16.65 12.03
N PRO A 163 -4.95 -16.59 13.22
CA PRO A 163 -4.27 -16.93 14.46
C PRO A 163 -3.69 -18.35 14.42
N GLY A 164 -2.44 -18.50 14.86
CA GLY A 164 -1.72 -19.78 14.84
C GLY A 164 -1.06 -20.16 13.51
N ALA A 165 -1.19 -19.33 12.46
CA ALA A 165 -0.55 -19.57 11.18
C ALA A 165 0.99 -19.49 11.26
N VAL A 166 1.65 -20.24 10.38
CA VAL A 166 3.11 -20.23 10.19
C VAL A 166 3.52 -19.50 8.91
N ILE A 167 4.82 -19.29 8.71
CA ILE A 167 5.31 -18.58 7.53
C ILE A 167 4.98 -19.34 6.25
N GLU A 168 4.99 -20.67 6.30
CA GLU A 168 4.62 -21.55 5.21
C GLU A 168 3.17 -21.30 4.74
N ASP A 169 2.24 -21.08 5.67
CA ASP A 169 0.85 -20.71 5.33
C ASP A 169 0.80 -19.36 4.58
N PHE A 170 1.59 -18.38 5.04
CA PHE A 170 1.69 -17.09 4.38
C PHE A 170 2.31 -17.21 2.98
N ILE A 171 3.37 -18.01 2.81
CA ILE A 171 4.03 -18.19 1.51
C ILE A 171 3.11 -18.89 0.51
N ARG A 172 2.38 -19.93 0.92
CA ARG A 172 1.40 -20.63 0.06
C ARG A 172 0.36 -19.68 -0.53
N TRP A 173 -0.02 -18.65 0.22
CA TRP A 173 -0.96 -17.62 -0.23
C TRP A 173 -0.29 -16.47 -0.99
N TYR A 174 0.74 -15.85 -0.40
CA TYR A 174 1.31 -14.58 -0.86
C TYR A 174 2.35 -14.77 -1.99
N SER A 175 3.09 -15.88 -1.99
CA SER A 175 4.03 -16.23 -3.05
C SER A 175 4.01 -17.74 -3.33
N PRO A 176 2.95 -18.26 -3.99
CA PRO A 176 2.81 -19.69 -4.27
C PRO A 176 3.99 -20.28 -5.06
N ARG A 177 4.74 -19.43 -5.79
CA ARG A 177 5.96 -19.82 -6.53
C ARG A 177 7.12 -20.24 -5.62
N ASP A 178 7.09 -19.84 -4.35
CA ASP A 178 8.10 -20.17 -3.35
C ASP A 178 7.72 -21.35 -2.47
N TRP A 179 6.57 -21.94 -2.72
CA TRP A 179 6.14 -23.19 -2.12
C TRP A 179 6.46 -24.35 -3.07
N ILE A 180 7.27 -25.29 -2.61
CA ILE A 180 7.63 -26.48 -3.38
C ILE A 180 6.81 -27.65 -2.84
N GLU A 181 5.77 -28.05 -3.58
CA GLU A 181 4.92 -29.19 -3.23
C GLU A 181 5.66 -30.52 -3.38
N SER A 182 5.43 -31.43 -2.45
CA SER A 182 5.82 -32.85 -2.55
C SER A 182 4.61 -33.70 -2.97
N GLU A 183 4.87 -34.96 -3.33
CA GLU A 183 3.81 -35.93 -3.69
C GLU A 183 3.09 -36.51 -2.46
N GLU A 184 3.57 -36.22 -1.25
CA GLU A 184 2.96 -36.69 -0.01
C GLU A 184 1.82 -35.77 0.44
N GLU A 185 0.74 -36.37 0.95
CA GLU A 185 -0.35 -35.62 1.58
C GLU A 185 -0.10 -35.43 3.08
N ASP A 186 -0.58 -34.32 3.62
CA ASP A 186 -0.59 -33.99 5.03
C ASP A 186 -1.79 -34.62 5.75
N GLU A 187 -1.88 -34.37 7.06
CA GLU A 187 -2.94 -34.89 7.93
C GLU A 187 -4.34 -34.38 7.54
N TRP A 188 -4.41 -33.36 6.68
CA TRP A 188 -5.63 -32.70 6.22
C TRP A 188 -5.94 -32.97 4.75
N GLY A 189 -5.19 -33.88 4.10
CA GLY A 189 -5.37 -34.24 2.69
C GLY A 189 -4.87 -33.18 1.71
N GLN A 190 -3.96 -32.30 2.13
CA GLN A 190 -3.29 -31.33 1.26
C GLN A 190 -1.89 -31.82 0.92
N LYS A 191 -1.37 -31.47 -0.25
CA LYS A 191 0.03 -31.77 -0.56
C LYS A 191 0.96 -31.05 0.43
N LYS A 192 1.84 -31.82 1.05
CA LYS A 192 2.97 -31.30 1.82
C LYS A 192 3.90 -30.51 0.90
N GLY A 193 4.77 -29.73 1.51
CA GLY A 193 5.78 -28.99 0.78
C GLY A 193 6.75 -28.30 1.70
N GLU A 194 7.70 -27.62 1.09
CA GLU A 194 8.70 -26.85 1.79
C GLU A 194 8.94 -25.49 1.10
N LEU A 195 9.57 -24.58 1.84
CA LEU A 195 9.99 -23.31 1.29
C LEU A 195 11.07 -23.52 0.22
N SER A 196 11.04 -22.72 -0.85
CA SER A 196 12.05 -22.78 -1.92
C SER A 196 13.47 -22.52 -1.38
N ALA A 197 14.50 -23.03 -2.06
CA ALA A 197 15.89 -22.89 -1.62
C ALA A 197 16.32 -21.44 -1.35
N ARG A 198 15.78 -20.45 -2.09
CA ARG A 198 16.05 -19.01 -1.86
C ARG A 198 15.43 -18.48 -0.57
N MET A 199 14.30 -19.06 -0.14
CA MET A 199 13.60 -18.69 1.09
C MET A 199 14.30 -19.25 2.33
N GLN A 200 14.99 -20.38 2.18
CA GLN A 200 15.74 -21.03 3.26
C GLN A 200 17.16 -20.45 3.48
N LEU A 201 17.56 -19.45 2.69
CA LEU A 201 18.89 -18.84 2.84
C LEU A 201 19.05 -18.16 4.22
N PRO A 202 20.22 -18.28 4.87
CA PRO A 202 20.51 -17.53 6.09
C PRO A 202 20.37 -16.02 5.88
N GLY A 203 19.72 -15.31 6.82
CA GLY A 203 19.48 -13.88 6.70
C GLY A 203 18.37 -13.51 5.70
N ASN A 204 17.46 -14.44 5.40
CA ASN A 204 16.32 -14.15 4.53
C ASN A 204 15.39 -13.10 5.18
N THR A 205 15.24 -11.96 4.51
CA THR A 205 14.43 -10.83 5.00
C THR A 205 12.98 -11.21 5.29
N TRP A 206 12.38 -12.14 4.56
CA TRP A 206 10.98 -12.52 4.80
C TRP A 206 10.83 -13.28 6.11
N LEU A 207 11.77 -14.19 6.42
CA LEU A 207 11.79 -14.90 7.70
C LEU A 207 12.01 -13.94 8.88
N GLU A 208 12.92 -12.97 8.72
CA GLU A 208 13.20 -11.95 9.75
C GLU A 208 11.99 -11.03 9.99
N VAL A 209 11.34 -10.57 8.92
CA VAL A 209 10.14 -9.73 9.01
C VAL A 209 9.00 -10.53 9.63
N TRP A 210 8.81 -11.78 9.22
CA TRP A 210 7.79 -12.65 9.81
C TRP A 210 8.00 -12.87 11.30
N ALA A 211 9.25 -13.07 11.75
CA ALA A 211 9.56 -13.28 13.16
C ALA A 211 9.20 -12.05 14.02
N THR A 212 9.29 -10.84 13.46
CA THR A 212 8.98 -9.58 14.16
C THR A 212 7.54 -9.10 13.99
N ALA A 213 6.84 -9.56 12.94
CA ALA A 213 5.46 -9.19 12.66
C ALA A 213 4.48 -9.68 13.73
N ARG A 214 3.54 -8.82 14.11
CA ARG A 214 2.47 -9.13 15.09
C ARG A 214 1.11 -9.28 14.38
N GLY A 215 0.16 -9.97 14.99
CA GLY A 215 -1.21 -10.04 14.46
C GLY A 215 -1.95 -8.71 14.62
N ILE A 216 -1.76 -7.79 13.66
CA ILE A 216 -2.41 -6.48 13.65
C ILE A 216 -3.22 -6.35 12.35
N PRO A 217 -4.55 -6.17 12.40
CA PRO A 217 -5.35 -6.02 11.18
C PRO A 217 -5.03 -4.68 10.49
N ALA A 218 -5.14 -4.62 9.16
CA ALA A 218 -4.77 -3.45 8.35
C ALA A 218 -5.34 -2.11 8.85
N LYS A 219 -6.56 -2.11 9.41
CA LYS A 219 -7.21 -0.91 9.97
C LYS A 219 -6.50 -0.32 11.20
N ARG A 220 -5.68 -1.12 11.91
CA ARG A 220 -4.93 -0.72 13.12
C ARG A 220 -3.43 -0.54 12.86
N GLN A 221 -2.96 -0.87 11.67
CA GLN A 221 -1.56 -0.71 11.29
C GLN A 221 -1.23 0.75 10.98
N LYS A 222 0.07 1.07 11.02
CA LYS A 222 0.57 2.35 10.49
C LYS A 222 0.27 2.42 8.99
N ARG A 223 -0.31 3.54 8.56
CA ARG A 223 -0.64 3.77 7.14
C ARG A 223 0.63 3.77 6.28
N LEU A 224 0.66 2.90 5.25
CA LEU A 224 1.72 2.90 4.24
C LEU A 224 1.65 4.12 3.31
N PHE A 225 0.44 4.68 3.17
CA PHE A 225 0.19 5.88 2.38
C PHE A 225 -0.66 6.86 3.18
N ASP A 226 -0.10 8.03 3.46
CA ASP A 226 -0.81 9.13 4.08
C ASP A 226 -1.32 10.09 2.99
N ASP A 227 -2.63 10.03 2.72
CA ASP A 227 -3.28 10.86 1.71
C ASP A 227 -3.07 12.36 1.93
N THR A 228 -2.97 12.80 3.19
CA THR A 228 -2.79 14.21 3.51
C THR A 228 -1.35 14.63 3.27
N SER A 229 -0.38 13.88 3.81
CA SER A 229 1.04 14.19 3.64
C SER A 229 1.47 14.16 2.18
N GLU A 230 1.05 13.14 1.42
CA GLU A 230 1.42 12.99 0.01
C GLU A 230 0.78 14.07 -0.88
N GLY A 231 -0.45 14.47 -0.57
CA GLY A 231 -1.12 15.57 -1.25
C GLY A 231 -0.41 16.91 -1.03
N GLU A 232 -0.02 17.20 0.22
CA GLU A 232 0.74 18.40 0.55
C GLU A 232 2.14 18.41 -0.10
N LYS A 233 2.85 17.27 -0.09
CA LYS A 233 4.14 17.16 -0.79
C LYS A 233 4.00 17.47 -2.27
N ALA A 234 2.97 16.95 -2.92
CA ALA A 234 2.70 17.22 -4.33
C ALA A 234 2.42 18.71 -4.59
N LEU A 235 1.61 19.37 -3.76
CA LEU A 235 1.31 20.80 -3.87
C LEU A 235 2.54 21.68 -3.61
N ARG A 236 3.28 21.42 -2.54
CA ARG A 236 4.52 22.15 -2.21
C ARG A 236 5.54 22.05 -3.34
N LEU A 237 5.63 20.89 -3.98
CA LEU A 237 6.51 20.70 -5.12
C LEU A 237 6.14 21.60 -6.30
N ILE A 238 4.86 21.89 -6.53
CA ILE A 238 4.40 22.80 -7.59
C ILE A 238 4.65 24.26 -7.18
N GLU A 239 4.31 24.61 -5.94
CA GLU A 239 4.42 25.96 -5.39
C GLU A 239 5.87 26.47 -5.33
N SER A 240 6.81 25.59 -4.96
CA SER A 240 8.22 25.96 -4.73
C SER A 240 9.07 26.09 -6.01
N ARG A 241 8.48 25.94 -7.21
CA ARG A 241 9.26 25.90 -8.46
C ARG A 241 9.69 27.29 -8.91
N SER A 242 10.96 27.41 -9.27
CA SER A 242 11.45 28.58 -10.00
C SER A 242 10.80 28.67 -11.39
N PRO A 243 10.71 29.86 -12.01
CA PRO A 243 10.13 30.01 -13.34
C PRO A 243 10.75 29.08 -14.40
N GLY A 244 12.08 28.89 -14.36
CA GLY A 244 12.77 27.98 -15.26
C GLY A 244 12.39 26.51 -15.04
N SER A 245 12.32 26.06 -13.77
CA SER A 245 11.90 24.68 -13.46
C SER A 245 10.44 24.43 -13.82
N ALA A 246 9.56 25.42 -13.59
CA ALA A 246 8.16 25.36 -13.99
C ALA A 246 8.00 25.27 -15.51
N ALA A 247 8.77 26.05 -16.28
CA ALA A 247 8.77 25.99 -17.74
C ALA A 247 9.17 24.60 -18.26
N THR A 248 10.24 24.00 -17.71
CA THR A 248 10.65 22.63 -18.06
C THR A 248 9.56 21.62 -17.73
N MET A 249 8.92 21.74 -16.57
CA MET A 249 7.87 20.83 -16.13
C MET A 249 6.62 20.91 -17.02
N LEU A 250 6.30 22.10 -17.52
CA LEU A 250 5.14 22.36 -18.38
C LEU A 250 5.41 22.13 -19.87
N LEU A 251 6.67 22.02 -20.30
CA LEU A 251 7.05 21.94 -21.73
C LEU A 251 6.30 20.83 -22.49
N ALA A 252 6.25 19.63 -21.93
CA ALA A 252 5.53 18.50 -22.52
C ALA A 252 4.02 18.78 -22.64
N VAL A 253 3.43 19.37 -21.60
CA VAL A 253 1.99 19.67 -21.55
C VAL A 253 1.62 20.77 -22.55
N LEU A 254 2.37 21.88 -22.56
CA LEU A 254 2.12 23.01 -23.44
C LEU A 254 2.27 22.61 -24.91
N THR A 255 3.29 21.82 -25.24
CA THR A 255 3.52 21.42 -26.62
C THR A 255 2.49 20.39 -27.08
N GLN A 256 2.10 19.45 -26.22
CA GLN A 256 1.01 18.53 -26.54
C GLN A 256 -0.32 19.27 -26.73
N ALA A 257 -0.61 20.29 -25.91
CA ALA A 257 -1.78 21.13 -26.10
C ALA A 257 -1.73 21.90 -27.44
N GLY A 258 -0.56 22.43 -27.81
CA GLY A 258 -0.34 23.09 -29.09
C GLY A 258 -0.52 22.17 -30.30
N LEU A 259 0.04 20.95 -30.24
CA LEU A 259 -0.14 19.94 -31.29
C LEU A 259 -1.60 19.52 -31.45
N LYS A 260 -2.30 19.28 -30.33
CA LYS A 260 -3.73 18.96 -30.37
C LYS A 260 -4.54 20.09 -30.96
N ARG A 261 -4.24 21.34 -30.59
CA ARG A 261 -4.93 22.50 -31.16
C ARG A 261 -4.66 22.63 -32.66
N LEU A 262 -3.43 22.41 -33.09
CA LEU A 262 -3.07 22.43 -34.51
C LEU A 262 -3.83 21.36 -35.30
N GLU A 263 -3.95 20.15 -34.76
CA GLU A 263 -4.72 19.06 -35.36
C GLU A 263 -6.21 19.41 -35.47
N GLU A 264 -6.81 19.91 -34.40
CA GLU A 264 -8.22 20.34 -34.37
C GLU A 264 -8.52 21.45 -35.41
N GLU A 265 -7.65 22.46 -35.51
CA GLU A 265 -7.82 23.58 -36.47
C GLU A 265 -7.54 23.17 -37.92
N SER A 266 -6.62 22.23 -38.14
CA SER A 266 -6.27 21.74 -39.48
C SER A 266 -7.42 21.00 -40.18
N ALA A 267 -8.45 20.58 -39.44
CA ALA A 267 -9.66 20.02 -40.03
C ALA A 267 -10.34 21.02 -40.99
N SER A 268 -10.15 22.33 -40.78
CA SER A 268 -10.68 23.38 -41.65
C SER A 268 -9.82 23.62 -42.90
N ILE A 269 -8.51 23.30 -42.86
CA ILE A 269 -7.55 23.50 -43.95
C ILE A 269 -6.60 22.29 -43.98
N PRO A 270 -6.85 21.30 -44.86
CA PRO A 270 -6.04 20.07 -44.89
C PRO A 270 -4.60 20.38 -45.34
N LEU A 271 -3.67 20.20 -44.41
CA LEU A 271 -2.24 20.35 -44.63
C LEU A 271 -1.60 18.97 -44.92
N PRO A 272 -1.07 18.70 -46.13
CA PRO A 272 -0.62 17.36 -46.53
C PRO A 272 0.49 16.76 -45.66
N THR A 273 1.35 17.61 -45.11
CA THR A 273 2.53 17.20 -44.31
C THR A 273 2.30 17.29 -42.81
N LEU A 274 1.09 17.63 -42.37
CA LEU A 274 0.82 17.91 -40.97
C LEU A 274 1.04 16.70 -40.09
N GLN A 275 0.49 15.54 -40.46
CA GLN A 275 0.61 14.32 -39.67
C GLN A 275 2.07 13.88 -39.52
N THR A 276 2.86 14.00 -40.59
CA THR A 276 4.31 13.77 -40.55
C THR A 276 5.02 14.75 -39.61
N SER A 277 4.65 16.04 -39.67
CA SER A 277 5.24 17.09 -38.82
C SER A 277 4.88 16.89 -37.35
N ILE A 278 3.63 16.60 -37.05
CA ILE A 278 3.16 16.26 -35.69
C ILE A 278 3.96 15.07 -35.16
N SER A 279 4.04 13.97 -35.90
CA SER A 279 4.79 12.79 -35.47
C SER A 279 6.28 13.09 -35.18
N LEU A 280 6.92 13.89 -36.03
CA LEU A 280 8.31 14.32 -35.83
C LEU A 280 8.47 15.21 -34.60
N ILE A 281 7.56 16.16 -34.38
CA ILE A 281 7.57 17.04 -33.21
C ILE A 281 7.34 16.24 -31.93
N THR A 282 6.36 15.32 -31.91
CA THR A 282 6.09 14.44 -30.78
C THR A 282 7.32 13.61 -30.40
N LYS A 283 7.99 12.96 -31.37
CA LYS A 283 9.22 12.19 -31.11
C LYS A 283 10.34 13.05 -30.52
N LYS A 284 10.53 14.28 -31.02
CA LYS A 284 11.51 15.21 -30.46
C LYS A 284 11.17 15.62 -29.03
N LEU A 285 9.89 15.84 -28.73
CA LEU A 285 9.43 16.19 -27.38
C LEU A 285 9.58 15.06 -26.38
N GLU A 286 9.29 13.82 -26.78
CA GLU A 286 9.52 12.65 -25.94
C GLU A 286 11.00 12.56 -25.52
N ALA A 287 11.91 12.83 -26.45
CA ALA A 287 13.35 12.87 -26.15
C ALA A 287 13.70 14.02 -25.19
N VAL A 288 13.24 15.25 -25.46
CA VAL A 288 13.58 16.43 -24.65
C VAL A 288 12.95 16.40 -23.25
N SER A 289 11.76 15.82 -23.11
CA SER A 289 11.06 15.73 -21.82
C SER A 289 11.59 14.63 -20.90
N ARG A 290 12.19 13.57 -21.46
CA ARG A 290 12.76 12.45 -20.68
C ARG A 290 14.26 12.56 -20.45
N GLN A 291 14.97 13.32 -21.28
CA GLN A 291 16.38 13.62 -21.03
C GLN A 291 16.44 14.73 -19.99
N ALA A 292 17.06 14.44 -18.83
CA ALA A 292 17.56 15.51 -17.97
C ALA A 292 18.37 16.48 -18.85
N PRO A 293 18.36 17.79 -18.59
CA PRO A 293 19.17 18.73 -19.37
C PRO A 293 20.63 18.35 -19.16
N THR A 294 21.16 17.49 -20.02
CA THR A 294 22.58 17.20 -20.17
C THR A 294 23.19 18.51 -20.61
N ASP A 295 23.70 19.22 -19.62
CA ASP A 295 24.67 20.29 -19.76
C ASP A 295 24.31 21.31 -20.86
N THR A 296 23.31 22.16 -20.57
CA THR A 296 23.02 23.34 -21.41
C THR A 296 24.20 24.30 -21.53
N ARG A 297 25.30 24.11 -20.78
CA ARG A 297 26.57 24.83 -20.97
C ARG A 297 27.31 24.44 -22.25
N ARG A 298 26.98 23.30 -22.88
CA ARG A 298 27.51 22.97 -24.22
C ARG A 298 26.90 23.79 -25.36
N PHE A 299 25.82 24.55 -25.07
CA PHE A 299 25.12 25.39 -26.05
C PHE A 299 25.19 26.89 -25.69
N GLN A 300 26.12 27.28 -24.80
CA GLN A 300 26.48 28.68 -24.52
C GLN A 300 27.79 29.05 -25.21
#